data_AF-A0A0J7XYT8-F1
#
_entry.id   AF-A0A0J7XYT8-F1
#
_cell.length_a   1.000
_cell.length_b   1.000
_cell.length_c   1.000
_cell.angle_alpha   90.00
_cell.angle_beta   90.00
_cell.angle_gamma   90.00
#
_symmetry.space_group_name_H-M   'P 1'
#
loop_
_entity.id
_entity.type
_entity.pdbx_description
1 polymer ?
#
loop_
_entity_poly.entity_id
_entity_poly.type
_entity_poly.pdbx_seq_one_letter_code
_entity_poly.pdbx_strand_id
1 'polypeptide(L)'
;MLPSAVQAQAPKATLAAESRLRRPFPSFFSDFQKAVLADDRERVADMTALPFKDFSGAEPARSADTRADLLKNYARIFTPAVIAGIREGRFRAFRPGSDDGEAPGPIVKGEYLLDLPNETDQIVFIPWGGSYKMGRIPFYS
;
A
#
# COMPACT_ATOMS: atom_id res chain seq x y z
N MET A 1 38.41 -0.07 29.36
CA MET A 1 38.13 -0.59 28.01
C MET A 1 36.63 -0.75 27.87
N LEU A 2 35.99 0.05 27.03
CA LEU A 2 34.58 -0.08 26.65
C LEU A 2 34.53 0.03 25.13
N PRO A 3 33.99 -0.96 24.39
CA PRO A 3 33.71 -0.77 22.98
C PRO A 3 32.37 -0.04 22.80
N SER A 4 32.43 1.05 22.05
CA SER A 4 31.31 1.87 21.61
C SER A 4 30.35 1.09 20.71
N ALA A 5 29.06 1.42 20.86
CA ALA A 5 27.94 0.89 20.12
C ALA A 5 28.06 1.13 18.60
N VAL A 6 27.78 0.08 17.82
CA VAL A 6 27.52 0.17 16.38
C VAL A 6 26.09 0.67 16.19
N GLN A 7 25.94 1.94 15.80
CA GLN A 7 24.66 2.45 15.31
C GLN A 7 24.38 1.88 13.92
N ALA A 8 23.30 1.09 13.82
CA ALA A 8 22.72 0.70 12.55
C ALA A 8 22.22 1.95 11.79
N GLN A 9 22.80 2.21 10.62
CA GLN A 9 22.28 3.24 9.71
C GLN A 9 21.06 2.69 8.97
N ALA A 10 19.89 3.22 9.26
CA ALA A 10 18.68 3.04 8.46
C ALA A 10 18.80 3.85 7.13
N PRO A 11 18.18 3.38 6.02
CA PRO A 11 18.51 3.84 4.68
C PRO A 11 17.96 5.23 4.36
N LYS A 12 18.84 6.14 3.89
CA LYS A 12 18.58 7.49 3.34
C LYS A 12 17.72 7.54 2.06
N ALA A 13 17.05 6.46 1.66
CA ALA A 13 16.41 6.35 0.34
C ALA A 13 15.02 7.02 0.24
N THR A 14 14.39 7.37 1.35
CA THR A 14 12.96 7.75 1.36
C THR A 14 12.71 9.21 0.96
N LEU A 15 13.66 10.12 1.18
CA LEU A 15 13.47 11.57 0.93
C LEU A 15 13.59 11.98 -0.55
N ALA A 16 14.25 11.19 -1.40
CA ALA A 16 14.47 11.54 -2.81
C ALA A 16 13.32 11.15 -3.75
N ALA A 17 12.34 10.36 -3.29
CA ALA A 17 11.25 9.85 -4.11
C ALA A 17 10.12 10.87 -4.31
N GLU A 18 9.84 11.73 -3.33
CA GLU A 18 8.71 12.66 -3.36
C GLU A 18 8.86 13.74 -4.45
N SER A 19 10.07 14.22 -4.70
CA SER A 19 10.36 15.27 -5.70
C SER A 19 10.31 14.78 -7.16
N ARG A 20 10.02 13.50 -7.40
CA ARG A 20 9.97 12.88 -8.74
C ARG A 20 8.59 12.33 -9.12
N LEU A 21 7.56 12.50 -8.28
CA LEU A 21 6.20 12.13 -8.62
C LEU A 21 5.69 13.01 -9.76
N ARG A 22 5.53 12.41 -10.93
CA ARG A 22 5.02 13.09 -12.14
C ARG A 22 3.50 13.01 -12.22
N ARG A 23 2.90 12.04 -11.52
CA ARG A 23 1.45 11.80 -11.49
C ARG A 23 0.91 11.96 -10.06
N PRO A 24 -0.07 12.86 -9.81
CA PRO A 24 -0.74 12.98 -8.52
C PRO A 24 -1.49 11.70 -8.13
N PHE A 25 -1.57 11.42 -6.83
CA PHE A 25 -2.26 10.23 -6.32
C PHE A 25 -3.74 10.15 -6.74
N PRO A 26 -4.56 11.21 -6.64
CA PRO A 26 -5.98 11.12 -7.02
C PRO A 26 -6.18 10.69 -8.48
N SER A 27 -5.30 11.14 -9.39
CA SER A 27 -5.34 10.72 -10.79
C SER A 27 -4.96 9.25 -10.95
N PHE A 28 -3.96 8.75 -10.21
CA PHE A 28 -3.64 7.32 -10.19
C PHE A 28 -4.80 6.49 -9.64
N PHE A 29 -5.37 6.93 -8.51
CA PHE A 29 -6.44 6.20 -7.83
C PHE A 29 -7.72 6.13 -8.68
N SER A 30 -8.03 7.18 -9.45
CA SER A 30 -9.16 7.14 -10.40
C SER A 30 -8.99 6.06 -11.47
N ASP A 31 -7.77 5.86 -12.00
CA ASP A 31 -7.51 4.77 -12.95
C ASP A 31 -7.59 3.40 -12.27
N PHE A 32 -7.06 3.30 -11.05
CA PHE A 32 -7.10 2.08 -10.26
C PHE A 32 -8.55 1.67 -9.96
N GLN A 33 -9.37 2.64 -9.55
CA GLN A 33 -10.79 2.48 -9.30
C GLN A 33 -11.51 1.97 -10.56
N LYS A 34 -11.24 2.54 -11.73
CA LYS A 34 -11.82 2.06 -12.99
C LYS A 34 -11.43 0.61 -13.29
N ALA A 35 -10.16 0.25 -13.11
CA ALA A 35 -9.68 -1.10 -13.33
C ALA A 35 -10.36 -2.11 -12.40
N VAL A 36 -10.46 -1.79 -11.10
CA VAL A 36 -11.12 -2.65 -10.11
C VAL A 36 -12.61 -2.80 -10.41
N LEU A 37 -13.32 -1.70 -10.72
CA LEU A 37 -14.76 -1.73 -10.99
C LEU A 37 -15.13 -2.41 -12.32
N ALA A 38 -14.18 -2.49 -13.26
CA ALA A 38 -14.33 -3.24 -14.50
C ALA A 38 -13.95 -4.74 -14.38
N ASP A 39 -13.55 -5.20 -13.17
CA ASP A 39 -12.89 -6.51 -12.95
C ASP A 39 -11.70 -6.74 -13.91
N ASP A 40 -10.98 -5.67 -14.28
CA ASP A 40 -9.80 -5.73 -15.12
C ASP A 40 -8.58 -6.12 -14.28
N ARG A 41 -8.52 -7.42 -13.94
CA ARG A 41 -7.51 -7.98 -13.03
C ARG A 41 -6.10 -7.84 -13.57
N GLU A 42 -5.95 -7.92 -14.89
CA GLU A 42 -4.68 -7.74 -15.58
C GLU A 42 -4.16 -6.32 -15.37
N ARG A 43 -5.03 -5.33 -15.55
CA ARG A 43 -4.67 -3.93 -15.31
C ARG A 43 -4.36 -3.66 -13.84
N VAL A 44 -5.13 -4.22 -12.92
CA VAL A 44 -4.86 -4.10 -11.48
C VAL A 44 -3.50 -4.71 -11.13
N ALA A 45 -3.15 -5.85 -11.75
CA ALA A 45 -1.84 -6.47 -11.55
C ALA A 45 -0.69 -5.57 -12.03
N ASP A 46 -0.85 -4.85 -13.15
CA ASP A 46 0.15 -3.89 -13.62
C ASP A 46 0.32 -2.69 -12.65
N MET A 47 -0.77 -2.32 -11.98
CA MET A 47 -0.82 -1.26 -10.96
C MET A 47 -0.36 -1.74 -9.57
N THR A 48 0.04 -3.00 -9.44
CA THR A 48 0.50 -3.60 -8.19
C THR A 48 2.03 -3.71 -8.17
N ALA A 49 2.64 -3.45 -7.03
CA ALA A 49 4.04 -3.70 -6.77
C ALA A 49 4.18 -5.16 -6.31
N LEU A 50 5.09 -5.91 -6.95
CA LEU A 50 5.40 -7.28 -6.55
C LEU A 50 6.78 -7.30 -5.88
N PRO A 51 6.96 -8.08 -4.79
CA PRO A 51 5.92 -8.88 -4.14
C PRO A 51 4.89 -8.00 -3.39
N PHE A 52 3.61 -8.38 -3.47
CA PHE A 52 2.53 -7.79 -2.67
C PHE A 52 2.42 -8.56 -1.37
N LYS A 53 2.54 -7.88 -0.24
CA LYS A 53 2.56 -8.51 1.09
C LYS A 53 1.32 -8.17 1.90
N ASP A 54 0.74 -9.20 2.50
CA ASP A 54 -0.32 -9.09 3.49
C ASP A 54 0.29 -9.22 4.89
N PHE A 55 0.35 -8.11 5.62
CA PHE A 55 0.86 -8.08 6.99
C PHE A 55 -0.26 -8.03 8.04
N SER A 56 -1.54 -8.18 7.67
CA SER A 56 -2.63 -8.03 8.64
C SER A 56 -2.80 -9.22 9.58
N GLY A 57 -2.05 -10.31 9.37
CA GLY A 57 -2.25 -11.56 10.11
C GLY A 57 -3.55 -12.30 9.78
N ALA A 58 -4.23 -11.94 8.68
CA ALA A 58 -5.45 -12.64 8.25
C ALA A 58 -5.11 -14.00 7.64
N GLU A 59 -5.90 -15.02 7.98
CA GLU A 59 -5.79 -16.37 7.43
C GLU A 59 -7.00 -16.70 6.52
N PRO A 60 -6.79 -17.16 5.27
CA PRO A 60 -5.49 -17.37 4.62
C PRO A 60 -4.83 -16.05 4.19
N ALA A 61 -3.49 -15.98 4.28
CA ALA A 61 -2.73 -14.82 3.84
C ALA A 61 -3.01 -14.44 2.37
N ARG A 62 -3.16 -13.15 2.10
CA ARG A 62 -3.48 -12.59 0.77
C ARG A 62 -2.25 -12.10 0.00
N SER A 63 -1.05 -12.50 0.44
CA SER A 63 0.21 -12.15 -0.21
C SER A 63 0.29 -12.73 -1.63
N ALA A 64 1.06 -12.09 -2.50
CA ALA A 64 1.34 -12.54 -3.86
C ALA A 64 2.78 -12.19 -4.25
N ASP A 65 3.60 -13.22 -4.51
CA ASP A 65 4.99 -13.01 -4.92
C ASP A 65 5.10 -12.79 -6.44
N THR A 66 4.21 -13.42 -7.19
CA THR A 66 4.14 -13.29 -8.65
C THR A 66 2.82 -12.69 -9.11
N ARG A 67 2.80 -12.28 -10.38
CA ARG A 67 1.58 -11.82 -11.05
C ARG A 67 0.50 -12.90 -11.07
N ALA A 68 0.89 -14.16 -11.32
CA ALA A 68 -0.03 -15.29 -11.30
C ALA A 68 -0.65 -15.49 -9.90
N ASP A 69 0.15 -15.34 -8.84
CA ASP A 69 -0.36 -15.42 -7.46
C ASP A 69 -1.35 -14.30 -7.16
N LEU A 70 -1.08 -13.09 -7.64
CA LEU A 70 -1.98 -11.95 -7.45
C LEU A 70 -3.33 -12.19 -8.11
N LEU A 71 -3.33 -12.69 -9.36
CA LEU A 71 -4.56 -13.02 -10.09
C LEU A 71 -5.33 -14.16 -9.42
N LYS A 72 -4.62 -15.17 -8.91
CA LYS A 72 -5.20 -16.29 -8.14
C LYS A 72 -5.84 -15.80 -6.83
N ASN A 73 -5.19 -14.87 -6.15
CA ASN A 73 -5.65 -14.31 -4.87
C ASN A 73 -6.57 -13.09 -5.03
N TYR A 74 -6.90 -12.69 -6.26
CA TYR A 74 -7.58 -11.44 -6.55
C TYR A 74 -8.88 -11.28 -5.75
N ALA A 75 -9.77 -12.29 -5.76
CA ALA A 75 -11.03 -12.24 -5.01
C ALA A 75 -10.85 -12.20 -3.48
N ARG A 76 -9.69 -12.63 -2.97
CA ARG A 76 -9.37 -12.56 -1.53
C ARG A 76 -8.81 -11.19 -1.15
N ILE A 77 -8.10 -10.53 -2.07
CA ILE A 77 -7.59 -9.16 -1.88
C ILE A 77 -8.73 -8.16 -2.05
N PHE A 78 -9.53 -8.31 -3.11
CA PHE A 78 -10.63 -7.41 -3.46
C PHE A 78 -11.97 -7.99 -2.97
N THR A 79 -12.12 -8.05 -1.65
CA THR A 79 -13.40 -8.41 -1.02
C THR A 79 -14.49 -7.39 -1.36
N PRO A 80 -15.79 -7.70 -1.15
CA PRO A 80 -16.86 -6.72 -1.36
C PRO A 80 -16.66 -5.42 -0.57
N ALA A 81 -16.09 -5.50 0.64
CA ALA A 81 -15.78 -4.32 1.46
C ALA A 81 -14.67 -3.47 0.84
N VAL A 82 -13.59 -4.11 0.37
CA VAL A 82 -12.49 -3.43 -0.33
C VAL A 82 -12.98 -2.75 -1.61
N ILE A 83 -13.79 -3.45 -2.42
CA ILE A 83 -14.37 -2.91 -3.66
C ILE A 83 -15.29 -1.72 -3.34
N ALA A 84 -16.12 -1.81 -2.30
CA ALA A 84 -16.96 -0.69 -1.87
C ALA A 84 -16.12 0.53 -1.46
N GLY A 85 -15.07 0.31 -0.68
CA GLY A 85 -14.10 1.35 -0.31
C GLY A 85 -13.45 2.05 -1.50
N ILE A 86 -13.05 1.27 -2.50
CA ILE A 86 -12.46 1.77 -3.75
C ILE A 86 -13.51 2.56 -4.55
N ARG A 87 -14.74 2.07 -4.63
CA ARG A 87 -15.86 2.77 -5.29
C ARG A 87 -16.15 4.13 -4.64
N GLU A 88 -16.08 4.21 -3.32
CA GLU A 88 -16.33 5.44 -2.56
C GLU A 88 -15.13 6.41 -2.57
N GLY A 89 -13.96 5.98 -3.03
CA GLY A 89 -12.77 6.83 -3.04
C GLY A 89 -12.19 7.08 -1.65
N ARG A 90 -12.35 6.11 -0.73
CA ARG A 90 -11.93 6.21 0.67
C ARG A 90 -10.43 6.09 0.85
N PHE A 91 -9.66 7.01 0.28
CA PHE A 91 -8.23 7.08 0.51
C PHE A 91 -7.85 8.27 1.38
N ARG A 92 -6.78 8.13 2.17
CA ARG A 92 -6.14 9.23 2.89
C ARG A 92 -4.64 9.27 2.63
N ALA A 93 -4.08 10.48 2.66
CA ALA A 93 -2.64 10.67 2.69
C ALA A 93 -2.07 10.39 4.09
N PHE A 94 -0.76 10.25 4.17
CA PHE A 94 0.00 10.32 5.40
C PHE A 94 -0.33 11.58 6.22
N ARG A 95 -0.53 11.40 7.53
CA ARG A 95 -0.83 12.47 8.49
C ARG A 95 0.28 12.54 9.56
N PRO A 96 1.06 13.63 9.58
CA PRO A 96 2.08 13.82 10.60
C PRO A 96 1.51 13.72 12.02
N GLY A 97 2.23 13.07 12.94
CA GLY A 97 1.84 12.87 14.33
C GLY A 97 0.83 11.72 14.57
N SER A 98 -0.04 11.41 13.61
CA SER A 98 -0.89 10.20 13.67
C SER A 98 -0.19 8.97 13.10
N ASP A 99 0.68 9.17 12.12
CA ASP A 99 1.39 8.09 11.42
C ASP A 99 2.91 8.04 11.78
N ASP A 100 3.38 8.85 12.75
CA ASP A 100 4.81 9.06 13.08
C ASP A 100 5.35 8.35 14.35
N GLY A 101 4.51 7.59 15.08
CA GLY A 101 4.90 6.80 16.28
C GLY A 101 4.75 7.53 17.62
N GLU A 102 4.15 6.95 18.67
CA GLU A 102 4.64 5.80 19.46
C GLU A 102 4.38 4.38 18.92
N ALA A 103 3.37 4.17 18.06
CA ALA A 103 3.23 2.96 17.24
C ALA A 103 3.41 3.36 15.78
N PRO A 104 4.27 2.69 14.98
CA PRO A 104 4.46 3.05 13.58
C PRO A 104 3.10 2.97 12.89
N GLY A 105 2.60 4.12 12.42
CA GLY A 105 1.33 4.17 11.70
C GLY A 105 1.39 3.31 10.44
N PRO A 106 0.24 2.98 9.84
CA PRO A 106 0.17 2.02 8.74
C PRO A 106 0.91 2.48 7.47
N ILE A 107 1.17 3.78 7.35
CA ILE A 107 1.78 4.43 6.18
C ILE A 107 2.85 5.44 6.59
N VAL A 108 3.81 5.68 5.70
CA VAL A 108 4.83 6.73 5.84
C VAL A 108 4.61 7.89 4.88
N LYS A 109 5.39 8.97 5.04
CA LYS A 109 5.33 10.14 4.16
C LYS A 109 5.43 9.74 2.67
N GLY A 110 4.51 10.26 1.87
CA GLY A 110 4.39 9.96 0.44
C GLY A 110 3.51 8.76 0.10
N GLU A 111 3.13 7.94 1.07
CA GLU A 111 2.17 6.84 0.89
C GLU A 111 0.73 7.30 1.10
N TYR A 112 -0.19 6.48 0.60
CA TYR A 112 -1.63 6.65 0.75
C TYR A 112 -2.25 5.34 1.24
N LEU A 113 -3.36 5.45 1.96
CA LEU A 113 -4.06 4.33 2.56
C LEU A 113 -5.50 4.29 2.05
N LEU A 114 -5.97 3.12 1.62
CA LEU A 114 -7.39 2.83 1.53
C LEU A 114 -7.94 2.71 2.96
N ASP A 115 -8.59 3.78 3.42
CA ASP A 115 -8.96 4.03 4.82
C ASP A 115 -10.33 3.42 5.14
N LEU A 116 -10.34 2.11 5.34
CA LEU A 116 -11.52 1.33 5.70
C LEU A 116 -11.61 1.08 7.20
N PRO A 117 -12.83 0.93 7.75
CA PRO A 117 -13.00 0.71 9.20
C PRO A 117 -12.33 -0.57 9.69
N ASN A 118 -12.28 -1.61 8.85
CA ASN A 118 -11.58 -2.85 9.15
C ASN A 118 -10.13 -2.74 8.68
N GLU A 119 -9.20 -2.79 9.63
CA GLU A 119 -7.75 -2.73 9.39
C GLU A 119 -7.25 -3.80 8.42
N THR A 120 -7.85 -4.99 8.48
CA THR A 120 -7.50 -6.09 7.56
C THR A 120 -7.95 -5.84 6.12
N ASP A 121 -8.86 -4.90 5.86
CA ASP A 121 -9.29 -4.53 4.51
C ASP A 121 -8.52 -3.31 3.96
N GLN A 122 -7.63 -2.72 4.75
CA GLN A 122 -6.88 -1.54 4.31
C GLN A 122 -5.75 -1.92 3.35
N ILE A 123 -5.45 -1.02 2.41
CA ILE A 123 -4.43 -1.22 1.38
C ILE A 123 -3.57 0.02 1.29
N VAL A 124 -2.25 -0.17 1.35
CA VAL A 124 -1.27 0.90 1.18
C VAL A 124 -0.86 1.02 -0.29
N PHE A 125 -0.84 2.26 -0.76
CA PHE A 125 -0.28 2.66 -2.04
C PHE A 125 1.04 3.40 -1.85
N ILE A 126 2.06 2.98 -2.59
CA ILE A 126 3.43 3.45 -2.45
C ILE A 126 3.88 4.23 -3.69
N PRO A 127 4.73 5.26 -3.55
CA PRO A 127 5.40 5.88 -4.69
C PRO A 127 6.19 4.86 -5.52
N TRP A 128 6.04 4.89 -6.85
CA TRP A 128 6.73 3.99 -7.76
C TRP A 128 6.99 4.62 -9.12
N GLY A 129 8.27 4.79 -9.48
CA GLY A 129 8.66 5.21 -10.84
C GLY A 129 8.00 6.50 -11.34
N GLY A 130 7.70 7.45 -10.44
CA GLY A 130 7.02 8.72 -10.78
C GLY A 130 5.49 8.66 -10.77
N SER A 131 4.90 7.53 -10.38
CA SER A 131 3.48 7.36 -10.05
C SER A 131 3.34 6.60 -8.73
N TYR A 132 2.31 5.77 -8.60
CA TYR A 132 2.04 4.94 -7.43
C TYR A 132 1.77 3.50 -7.84
N LYS A 133 1.85 2.59 -6.88
CA LYS A 133 1.41 1.21 -7.00
C LYS A 133 0.73 0.74 -5.73
N MET A 134 -0.18 -0.23 -5.85
CA MET A 134 -0.68 -0.99 -4.70
C MET A 134 0.48 -1.81 -4.12
N GLY A 135 0.81 -1.59 -2.85
CA GLY A 135 2.03 -2.13 -2.23
C GLY A 135 1.80 -3.26 -1.24
N ARG A 136 0.93 -3.05 -0.26
CA ARG A 136 0.73 -3.99 0.85
C ARG A 136 -0.62 -3.83 1.54
N ILE A 137 -1.02 -4.82 2.32
CA ILE A 137 -1.96 -4.64 3.43
C ILE A 137 -1.12 -4.35 4.68
N PRO A 138 -1.38 -3.25 5.41
CA PRO A 138 -0.54 -2.84 6.54
C PRO A 138 -0.72 -3.76 7.75
N PHE A 139 0.25 -3.68 8.67
CA PHE A 139 0.21 -4.29 9.99
C PHE A 139 -0.21 -3.25 11.02
N TYR A 140 -0.98 -3.68 12.01
CA TYR A 140 -1.35 -2.89 13.19
C TYR A 140 -0.94 -3.72 14.41
N SER A 141 -0.11 -3.13 15.27
CA SER A 141 0.35 -3.72 16.54
C SER A 141 -0.46 -3.23 17.72
#